data_AF-A0A2M7UAH5-F1
#
_entry.id   AF-A0A2M7UAH5-F1
#
_cell.length_a   1.000
_cell.length_b   1.000
_cell.length_c   1.000
_cell.angle_alpha   90.00
_cell.angle_beta   90.00
_cell.angle_gamma   90.00
#
_symmetry.space_group_name_H-M   'P 1'
#
loop_
_entity.id
_entity.type
_entity.pdbx_description
1 polymer ?
#
loop_
_entity_poly.entity_id
_entity_poly.type
_entity_poly.pdbx_seq_one_letter_code
_entity_poly.pdbx_strand_id
1 'polypeptide(L)'
;VYVLAATPFMPQLGWIDILALGVIAGGFGQVGDFAESLVKRDVAIKDSSNLIPGHGGAWDRLDSLFFAVPLSYLYIKTFFLV
;
A
#
# COMPACT_ATOMS: atom_id res chain seq x y z
N VAL A 1 -7.84 -4.91 5.64
CA VAL A 1 -8.31 -5.92 4.66
C VAL A 1 -9.62 -6.57 5.09
N TYR A 2 -9.72 -7.17 6.29
CA TYR A 2 -10.99 -7.73 6.79
C TYR A 2 -12.15 -6.72 6.79
N VAL A 3 -11.89 -5.46 7.14
CA VAL A 3 -12.89 -4.37 7.13
C VAL A 3 -13.39 -4.02 5.71
N LEU A 4 -12.59 -4.23 4.66
CA LEU A 4 -13.01 -4.00 3.26
C LEU A 4 -13.83 -5.16 2.69
N ALA A 5 -13.67 -6.37 3.22
CA ALA A 5 -14.50 -7.53 2.86
C ALA A 5 -15.83 -7.56 3.63
N ALA A 6 -15.87 -6.97 4.82
CA ALA A 6 -17.07 -6.85 5.64
C ALA A 6 -18.02 -5.72 5.19
N THR A 7 -17.60 -4.86 4.25
CA THR A 7 -18.49 -3.89 3.62
C THR A 7 -19.24 -4.54 2.45
N PRO A 8 -20.49 -4.14 2.17
CA PRO A 8 -21.31 -4.69 1.07
C PRO A 8 -20.76 -4.38 -0.34
N PHE A 9 -19.53 -3.89 -0.46
CA PHE A 9 -18.93 -3.39 -1.68
C PHE A 9 -18.35 -4.51 -2.57
N MET A 10 -17.88 -5.62 -1.98
CA MET A 10 -17.36 -6.78 -2.73
C MET A 10 -17.70 -8.12 -2.02
N PRO A 11 -18.97 -8.57 -2.11
CA PRO A 11 -19.41 -9.82 -1.48
C PRO A 11 -18.80 -11.09 -2.10
N GLN A 12 -18.07 -10.97 -3.22
CA GLN A 12 -17.44 -12.12 -3.90
C GLN A 12 -16.07 -12.51 -3.29
N LEU A 13 -15.47 -11.69 -2.42
CA LEU A 13 -14.14 -11.96 -1.87
C LEU A 13 -14.17 -13.15 -0.90
N GLY A 14 -13.51 -14.24 -1.28
CA GLY A 14 -13.31 -15.39 -0.40
C GLY A 14 -12.20 -15.16 0.63
N TRP A 15 -12.10 -16.08 1.60
CA TRP A 15 -11.03 -16.04 2.61
C TRP A 15 -9.62 -16.06 2.01
N ILE A 16 -9.45 -16.74 0.88
CA ILE A 16 -8.17 -16.82 0.17
C ILE A 16 -7.80 -15.46 -0.44
N ASP A 17 -8.77 -14.75 -1.02
CA ASP A 17 -8.56 -13.42 -1.59
C ASP A 17 -8.20 -12.39 -0.52
N ILE A 18 -8.84 -12.49 0.65
CA ILE A 18 -8.54 -11.65 1.81
C ILE A 18 -7.10 -11.88 2.27
N LEU A 19 -6.65 -13.13 2.34
CA LEU A 19 -5.26 -13.44 2.70
C LEU A 19 -4.28 -12.95 1.63
N ALA A 20 -4.58 -13.16 0.35
CA ALA A 20 -3.75 -12.72 -0.76
C ALA A 20 -3.60 -11.19 -0.77
N LEU A 21 -4.70 -10.45 -0.66
CA LEU A 21 -4.67 -8.99 -0.58
C LEU A 21 -3.97 -8.49 0.70
N GLY A 22 -4.10 -9.21 1.81
CA GLY A 22 -3.35 -8.93 3.04
C GLY A 22 -1.85 -9.07 2.87
N VAL A 23 -1.39 -10.15 2.23
CA VAL A 23 0.02 -10.37 1.92
C VAL A 23 0.53 -9.33 0.93
N ILE A 24 -0.25 -8.99 -0.09
CA ILE A 24 0.14 -7.97 -1.07
C ILE A 24 0.28 -6.61 -0.37
N ALA A 25 -0.74 -6.16 0.35
CA ALA A 25 -0.72 -4.86 0.99
C ALA A 25 0.36 -4.76 2.09
N GLY A 26 0.52 -5.79 2.92
CA GLY A 26 1.53 -5.80 3.98
C GLY A 26 2.95 -5.96 3.43
N GLY A 27 3.17 -6.93 2.54
CA GLY A 27 4.50 -7.22 1.99
C GLY A 27 5.00 -6.10 1.09
N PHE A 28 4.22 -5.70 0.08
CA PHE A 28 4.63 -4.65 -0.85
C PHE A 28 4.49 -3.24 -0.27
N GLY A 29 3.64 -3.06 0.75
CA GLY A 29 3.63 -1.82 1.54
C GLY A 29 4.98 -1.58 2.23
N GLN A 30 5.56 -2.62 2.84
CA GLN A 30 6.89 -2.53 3.46
C GLN A 30 8.00 -2.26 2.42
N VAL A 31 7.89 -2.86 1.23
CA VAL A 31 8.85 -2.61 0.13
C VAL A 31 8.81 -1.14 -0.31
N GLY A 32 7.64 -0.52 -0.32
CA GLY A 32 7.49 0.91 -0.63
C GLY A 32 8.21 1.83 0.35
N ASP A 33 8.03 1.59 1.64
CA ASP A 33 8.72 2.32 2.73
C ASP A 33 10.25 2.16 2.64
N PHE A 34 10.73 0.96 2.31
CA PHE A 34 12.17 0.75 2.07
C PHE A 34 12.68 1.46 0.82
N ALA A 35 11.94 1.43 -0.29
CA ALA A 35 12.32 2.14 -1.51
C ALA A 35 12.43 3.65 -1.26
N GLU A 36 11.48 4.22 -0.52
CA GLU A 36 11.50 5.62 -0.14
C GLU A 36 12.68 5.95 0.79
N SER A 37 12.95 5.10 1.77
CA SER A 37 14.09 5.23 2.66
C SER A 37 15.44 5.20 1.93
N LEU A 38 15.56 4.40 0.86
CA LEU A 38 16.75 4.37 0.01
C LEU A 38 16.91 5.68 -0.77
N VAL A 39 15.83 6.15 -1.41
CA VAL A 39 15.83 7.42 -2.14
C VAL A 39 16.24 8.58 -1.22
N LYS A 40 15.69 8.64 0.00
CA LYS A 40 16.05 9.62 1.04
C LYS A 40 17.55 9.63 1.36
N ARG A 41 18.17 8.45 1.45
CA ARG A 41 19.62 8.32 1.70
C ARG A 41 20.46 8.80 0.52
N ASP A 42 20.05 8.51 -0.71
CA ASP A 42 20.77 8.94 -1.91
C ASP A 42 20.78 10.46 -2.07
N VAL A 43 19.70 11.14 -1.68
CA VAL A 43 19.63 12.61 -1.72
C VAL A 43 20.11 13.29 -0.43
N ALA A 44 20.59 12.54 0.56
CA ALA A 44 21.01 13.02 1.88
C ALA A 44 19.95 13.85 2.64
N ILE A 45 18.67 13.59 2.40
CA ILE A 45 17.54 14.28 3.04
C ILE A 45 16.78 13.26 3.90
N LYS A 46 16.47 13.63 5.14
CA LYS A 46 15.81 12.72 6.09
C LYS A 46 14.28 12.73 5.96
N ASP A 47 13.68 13.91 5.80
CA ASP A 47 12.24 14.08 5.69
C ASP A 47 11.90 14.64 4.32
N SER A 48 10.95 14.03 3.63
CA SER A 48 10.56 14.40 2.27
C SER A 48 9.91 15.80 2.20
N SER A 49 9.24 16.24 3.28
CA SER A 49 8.86 17.64 3.53
C SER A 49 8.43 17.84 4.99
N ASN A 50 8.17 19.09 5.40
CA ASN A 50 7.56 19.44 6.69
C ASN A 50 6.08 19.82 6.56
N LEU A 51 5.37 19.18 5.61
CA LEU A 51 3.99 19.55 5.28
C LEU A 51 3.03 19.31 6.46
N ILE A 52 3.26 18.25 7.25
CA ILE A 52 2.47 17.93 8.44
C ILE A 52 3.34 18.15 9.69
N PRO A 53 3.01 19.12 10.56
CA PRO A 53 3.78 19.40 11.76
C PRO A 53 3.96 18.15 12.63
N GLY A 54 5.20 17.70 12.80
CA GLY A 54 5.54 16.52 13.61
C GLY A 54 5.20 15.16 12.98
N HIS A 55 4.86 15.10 11.69
CA HIS A 55 4.42 13.87 11.00
C HIS A 55 5.17 13.57 9.69
N GLY A 56 6.11 14.44 9.31
CA GLY A 56 6.92 14.31 8.11
C GLY A 56 6.24 14.85 6.86
N GLY A 57 6.66 14.33 5.71
CA GLY A 57 6.16 14.74 4.41
C GLY A 57 4.96 13.92 3.97
N ALA A 58 4.18 14.47 3.03
CA ALA A 58 3.10 13.72 2.38
C ALA A 58 3.62 12.48 1.63
N TRP A 59 4.88 12.50 1.19
CA TRP A 59 5.52 11.40 0.47
C TRP A 59 5.79 10.19 1.39
N ASP A 60 6.18 10.44 2.65
CA ASP A 60 6.36 9.40 3.69
C ASP A 60 5.03 8.68 4.06
N ARG A 61 3.90 9.11 3.50
CA ARG A 61 2.58 8.49 3.70
C ARG A 61 2.08 7.72 2.49
N LEU A 62 2.65 8.00 1.31
CA LEU A 62 2.25 7.40 0.04
C LEU A 62 3.24 6.32 -0.42
N ASP A 63 4.43 6.28 0.17
CA ASP A 63 5.49 5.30 -0.02
C ASP A 63 4.98 3.84 -0.07
N SER A 64 4.24 3.41 0.95
CA SER A 64 3.68 2.07 1.08
C SER A 64 2.53 1.81 0.11
N LEU A 65 1.77 2.85 -0.24
CA LEU A 65 0.67 2.75 -1.20
C LEU A 65 1.17 2.59 -2.64
N PHE A 66 2.39 3.06 -2.92
CA PHE A 66 2.97 3.08 -4.27
C PHE A 66 3.02 1.71 -4.92
N PHE A 67 3.35 0.67 -4.15
CA PHE A 67 3.33 -0.72 -4.62
C PHE A 67 2.06 -1.47 -4.20
N ALA A 68 1.53 -1.21 -2.99
CA ALA A 68 0.37 -1.92 -2.48
C ALA A 68 -0.89 -1.71 -3.35
N VAL A 69 -1.15 -0.47 -3.81
CA VAL A 69 -2.34 -0.13 -4.59
C VAL A 69 -2.36 -0.77 -5.98
N PRO A 70 -1.35 -0.58 -6.85
CA PRO A 70 -1.39 -1.16 -8.19
C PRO A 70 -1.39 -2.70 -8.18
N LEU A 71 -0.69 -3.33 -7.24
CA LEU A 71 -0.68 -4.79 -7.12
C LEU A 71 -2.02 -5.33 -6.63
N SER A 72 -2.64 -4.67 -5.64
CA SER A 72 -4.00 -5.03 -5.19
C SER A 72 -5.02 -4.85 -6.31
N TYR A 73 -4.91 -3.78 -7.10
CA TYR A 73 -5.76 -3.55 -8.27
C TYR A 73 -5.57 -4.64 -9.32
N LEU A 74 -4.33 -5.03 -9.63
CA LEU A 74 -4.05 -6.09 -10.60
C LEU A 74 -4.64 -7.44 -10.15
N TYR A 75 -4.55 -7.76 -8.87
CA TYR A 75 -5.18 -8.95 -8.30
C TYR A 75 -6.70 -8.92 -8.52
N ILE A 76 -7.37 -7.86 -8.09
CA ILE A 76 -8.82 -7.71 -8.24
C ILE A 76 -9.23 -7.76 -9.72
N LYS A 77 -8.49 -7.05 -10.59
CA LYS A 77 -8.73 -7.05 -12.04
C LYS A 77 -8.71 -8.48 -12.60
N THR A 78 -7.72 -9.28 -12.23
CA THR A 78 -7.48 -10.60 -12.81
C THR A 78 -8.48 -11.65 -12.34
N PHE A 79 -8.94 -11.56 -11.08
CA PHE A 79 -9.78 -12.60 -10.46
C PHE A 79 -11.27 -12.24 -10.36
N PHE A 80 -11.64 -10.96 -10.44
CA PHE A 80 -13.02 -10.50 -10.19
C PHE A 80 -13.63 -9.64 -11.30
N LEU A 81 -12.80 -9.06 -12.16
CA LEU A 81 -13.21 -8.06 -13.17
C LEU A 81 -13.02 -8.55 -14.61
N VAL A 82 -12.68 -9.84 -14.78
CA VAL A 82 -12.66 -10.59 -16.04
C VAL A 82 -13.73 -11.67 -15.93
#